data_AF-A0A2D9CBR3-F1
#
_entry.id   AF-A0A2D9CBR3-F1
#
_cell.length_a   1.000
_cell.length_b   1.000
_cell.length_c   1.000
_cell.angle_alpha   90.00
_cell.angle_beta   90.00
_cell.angle_gamma   90.00
#
_symmetry.space_group_name_H-M   'P 1'
#
loop_
_entity.id
_entity.type
_entity.pdbx_description
1 polymer ?
#
loop_
_entity_poly.entity_id
_entity_poly.type
_entity_poly.pdbx_seq_one_letter_code
_entity_poly.pdbx_strand_id
1 'polypeptide(L)'
;MRIGKGKKRRLLVAKSDYRVELVSKDQCADLLKNHHYLSRISKGFKSKKNYGLHFGSQVVGVCIFTGWPVPELLTGCFGLPRNQQDGFWELSRLVLDPDHQGAEHNLASWFVSKSISALKMANNVRCILSYADDGFHKGTVYAACNFKYYGLSAEKKDFWFKEADGSFKKHSRGPVKGRCGEWRPRNRKHRFLIINDKNLACKWVEKRWRGTE
;
A
#
# COMPACT_ATOMS: atom_id res chain seq x y z
N MET A 1 -16.69 -8.81 -42.28
CA MET A 1 -16.87 -7.51 -41.56
C MET A 1 -15.88 -7.47 -40.39
N ARG A 2 -14.72 -6.82 -40.55
CA ARG A 2 -13.71 -6.71 -39.48
C ARG A 2 -14.07 -5.51 -38.61
N ILE A 3 -14.50 -5.77 -37.38
CA ILE A 3 -14.75 -4.74 -36.37
C ILE A 3 -13.37 -4.14 -36.02
N GLY A 4 -13.14 -2.91 -36.45
CA GLY A 4 -11.92 -2.18 -36.14
C GLY A 4 -11.78 -1.99 -34.64
N LYS A 5 -10.73 -2.54 -34.03
CA LYS A 5 -10.32 -2.21 -32.66
C LYS A 5 -9.99 -0.72 -32.65
N GLY A 6 -10.85 0.09 -32.01
CA GLY A 6 -10.59 1.52 -31.83
C GLY A 6 -9.22 1.72 -31.18
N LYS A 7 -8.33 2.45 -31.85
CA LYS A 7 -7.08 2.90 -31.24
C LYS A 7 -7.43 3.75 -30.02
N LYS A 8 -7.18 3.26 -28.80
CA LYS A 8 -7.19 4.09 -27.60
C LYS A 8 -6.27 5.29 -27.88
N ARG A 9 -6.82 6.52 -27.87
CA ARG A 9 -6.01 7.74 -27.90
C ARG A 9 -5.09 7.70 -26.67
N ARG A 10 -3.78 7.69 -26.91
CA ARG A 10 -2.78 7.80 -25.85
C ARG A 10 -2.83 9.24 -25.32
N LEU A 11 -3.11 9.41 -24.04
CA LEU A 11 -2.97 10.69 -23.36
C LEU A 11 -1.53 11.17 -23.52
N LEU A 12 -1.34 12.36 -24.11
CA LEU A 12 -0.06 13.06 -24.12
C LEU A 12 -0.04 13.91 -22.86
N VAL A 13 0.78 13.51 -21.88
CA VAL A 13 0.87 14.13 -20.56
C VAL A 13 2.32 14.13 -20.12
N ALA A 14 2.72 15.14 -19.35
CA ALA A 14 4.03 15.26 -18.74
C ALA A 14 3.90 15.44 -17.22
N LYS A 15 4.96 15.16 -16.45
CA LYS A 15 4.96 15.35 -14.99
C LYS A 15 4.64 16.78 -14.55
N SER A 16 4.92 17.77 -15.38
CA SER A 16 4.58 19.18 -15.16
C SER A 16 3.07 19.44 -15.08
N ASP A 17 2.27 18.56 -15.67
CA ASP A 17 0.81 18.71 -15.73
C ASP A 17 0.14 18.16 -14.46
N TYR A 18 0.93 17.58 -13.56
CA TYR A 18 0.45 16.99 -12.33
C TYR A 18 0.84 17.80 -11.10
N ARG A 19 -0.09 17.88 -10.14
CA ARG A 19 0.13 18.46 -8.81
C ARG A 19 -0.09 17.40 -7.73
N VAL A 20 0.69 17.47 -6.65
CA VAL A 20 0.51 16.60 -5.47
C VAL A 20 0.01 17.44 -4.32
N GLU A 21 -1.13 17.05 -3.74
CA GLU A 21 -1.85 17.84 -2.73
C GLU A 21 -2.48 16.97 -1.66
N LEU A 22 -2.85 17.57 -0.53
CA LEU A 22 -3.71 16.89 0.43
C LEU A 22 -5.12 16.73 -0.15
N VAL A 23 -5.70 15.55 0.06
CA VAL A 23 -7.09 15.26 -0.30
C VAL A 23 -7.85 14.68 0.89
N SER A 24 -9.15 14.92 0.93
CA SER A 24 -10.04 14.32 1.91
C SER A 24 -10.15 12.81 1.69
N LYS A 25 -10.66 12.10 2.70
CA LYS A 25 -10.91 10.66 2.59
C LYS A 25 -11.93 10.34 1.49
N ASP A 26 -12.95 11.19 1.34
CA ASP A 26 -14.03 10.97 0.38
C ASP A 26 -13.54 11.11 -1.06
N GLN A 27 -12.66 12.09 -1.32
CA GLN A 27 -11.99 12.24 -2.62
C GLN A 27 -11.14 11.03 -3.02
N CYS A 28 -10.72 10.19 -2.06
CA CYS A 28 -9.98 8.96 -2.36
C CYS A 28 -10.90 7.77 -2.69
N ALA A 29 -12.16 7.81 -2.25
CA ALA A 29 -13.00 6.62 -2.14
C ALA A 29 -13.29 5.99 -3.50
N ASP A 30 -13.66 6.81 -4.50
CA ASP A 30 -14.03 6.31 -5.83
C ASP A 30 -12.84 5.70 -6.56
N LEU A 31 -11.69 6.38 -6.55
CA LEU A 31 -10.47 5.88 -7.20
C LEU A 31 -10.01 4.55 -6.58
N LEU A 32 -10.05 4.44 -5.24
CA LEU A 32 -9.74 3.20 -4.54
C LEU A 32 -10.74 2.09 -4.86
N LYS A 33 -12.04 2.40 -4.85
CA LYS A 33 -13.11 1.44 -5.16
C LYS A 33 -12.91 0.82 -6.54
N ASN A 34 -12.59 1.66 -7.52
CA ASN A 34 -12.50 1.27 -8.92
C ASN A 34 -11.19 0.55 -9.26
N HIS A 35 -10.06 0.96 -8.67
CA HIS A 35 -8.74 0.53 -9.15
C HIS A 35 -7.86 -0.18 -8.10
N HIS A 36 -8.16 -0.10 -6.81
CA HIS A 36 -7.32 -0.71 -5.79
C HIS A 36 -7.78 -2.13 -5.44
N TYR A 37 -6.92 -3.14 -5.57
CA TYR A 37 -7.26 -4.56 -5.35
C TYR A 37 -7.92 -4.86 -3.98
N LEU A 38 -7.46 -4.19 -2.91
CA LEU A 38 -8.05 -4.33 -1.57
C LEU A 38 -9.50 -3.83 -1.43
N SER A 39 -10.05 -3.04 -2.37
CA SER A 39 -11.46 -2.62 -2.31
C SER A 39 -12.42 -3.81 -2.43
N ARG A 40 -11.98 -4.88 -3.10
CA ARG A 40 -12.74 -6.13 -3.26
C ARG A 40 -12.64 -7.07 -2.05
N ILE A 41 -11.74 -6.77 -1.12
CA ILE A 41 -11.37 -7.65 0.01
C ILE A 41 -11.70 -7.00 1.35
N SER A 42 -11.61 -5.67 1.45
CA SER A 42 -11.78 -4.91 2.69
C SER A 42 -13.03 -4.06 2.67
N LYS A 43 -13.74 -4.02 3.79
CA LYS A 43 -14.86 -3.09 4.01
C LYS A 43 -14.28 -1.72 4.41
N GLY A 44 -13.90 -0.92 3.42
CA GLY A 44 -13.36 0.43 3.59
C GLY A 44 -11.86 0.48 3.91
N PHE A 45 -11.36 1.67 4.25
CA PHE A 45 -9.94 1.92 4.51
C PHE A 45 -9.73 2.91 5.68
N LYS A 46 -8.61 2.73 6.39
CA LYS A 46 -8.09 3.70 7.35
C LYS A 46 -7.35 4.80 6.60
N SER A 47 -7.34 6.00 7.18
CA SER A 47 -6.69 7.17 6.60
C SER A 47 -6.26 8.10 7.73
N LYS A 48 -5.10 8.74 7.58
CA LYS A 48 -4.62 9.80 8.47
C LYS A 48 -4.08 11.00 7.68
N LYS A 49 -3.24 10.76 6.68
CA LYS A 49 -2.80 11.77 5.70
C LYS A 49 -2.94 11.18 4.30
N ASN A 50 -3.65 11.86 3.41
CA ASN A 50 -3.87 11.40 2.04
C ASN A 50 -3.32 12.44 1.09
N TYR A 51 -2.56 11.98 0.10
CA TYR A 51 -2.07 12.82 -0.98
C TYR A 51 -2.71 12.38 -2.28
N GLY A 52 -3.31 13.32 -3.00
CA GLY A 52 -3.87 13.13 -4.33
C GLY A 52 -2.87 13.55 -5.40
N LEU A 53 -2.82 12.79 -6.49
CA LEU A 53 -2.20 13.21 -7.74
C LEU A 53 -3.30 13.86 -8.59
N HIS A 54 -3.20 15.17 -8.79
CA HIS A 54 -4.15 15.93 -9.57
C HIS A 54 -3.67 16.06 -11.01
N PHE A 55 -4.56 15.86 -11.97
CA PHE A 55 -4.40 16.27 -13.37
C PHE A 55 -5.55 17.22 -13.71
N GLY A 56 -5.26 18.52 -13.81
CA GLY A 56 -6.29 19.55 -13.78
C GLY A 56 -7.11 19.49 -12.48
N SER A 57 -8.44 19.43 -12.58
CA SER A 57 -9.35 19.33 -11.43
C SER A 57 -9.56 17.88 -10.93
N GLN A 58 -9.07 16.88 -11.66
CA GLN A 58 -9.34 15.47 -11.37
C GLN A 58 -8.26 14.86 -10.48
N VAL A 59 -8.67 14.07 -9.48
CA VAL A 59 -7.77 13.20 -8.71
C VAL A 59 -7.59 11.88 -9.46
N VAL A 60 -6.37 11.65 -9.97
CA VAL A 60 -6.01 10.49 -10.79
C VAL A 60 -5.01 9.56 -10.09
N GLY A 61 -4.70 9.84 -8.83
CA GLY A 61 -3.84 9.01 -8.00
C GLY A 61 -4.02 9.32 -6.54
N VAL A 62 -3.79 8.34 -5.67
CA VAL A 62 -3.83 8.54 -4.22
C VAL A 62 -2.73 7.74 -3.53
N CYS A 63 -2.02 8.40 -2.61
CA CYS A 63 -1.19 7.79 -1.57
C CYS A 63 -1.86 8.00 -0.20
N ILE A 64 -2.09 6.93 0.56
CA ILE A 64 -2.68 7.00 1.91
C ILE A 64 -1.66 6.58 2.95
N PHE A 65 -1.34 7.51 3.84
CA PHE A 65 -0.53 7.27 5.01
C PHE A 65 -1.39 7.09 6.26
N THR A 66 -1.12 6.04 7.01
CA THR A 66 -1.71 5.74 8.31
C THR A 66 -0.63 5.62 9.38
N GLY A 67 -1.01 5.42 10.64
CA GLY A 67 -0.08 4.84 11.62
C GLY A 67 0.21 3.37 11.29
N TRP A 68 1.19 2.78 11.98
CA TRP A 68 1.49 1.35 11.81
C TRP A 68 0.28 0.45 12.11
N PRO A 69 0.16 -0.68 11.41
CA PRO A 69 -1.06 -1.47 11.44
C PRO A 69 -1.30 -2.17 12.78
N VAL A 70 -0.21 -2.52 13.48
CA VAL A 70 -0.22 -3.09 14.83
C VAL A 70 0.94 -2.53 15.66
N PRO A 71 0.71 -2.13 16.93
CA PRO A 71 1.74 -1.57 17.81
C PRO A 71 2.94 -2.51 18.05
N GLU A 72 2.70 -3.82 18.07
CA GLU A 72 3.71 -4.86 18.38
C GLU A 72 4.80 -4.94 17.31
N LEU A 73 4.55 -4.42 16.11
CA LEU A 73 5.58 -4.32 15.08
C LEU A 73 6.74 -3.44 15.54
N LEU A 74 6.52 -2.43 16.40
CA LEU A 74 7.62 -1.59 16.93
C LEU A 74 8.62 -2.44 17.72
N THR A 75 8.10 -3.33 18.56
CA THR A 75 8.92 -4.23 19.37
C THR A 75 9.67 -5.23 18.49
N GLY A 76 8.99 -5.83 17.52
CA GLY A 76 9.62 -6.79 16.60
C GLY A 76 10.60 -6.17 15.60
N CYS A 77 10.34 -4.95 15.13
CA CYS A 77 11.14 -4.27 14.11
C CYS A 77 12.27 -3.44 14.70
N PHE A 78 12.07 -2.79 15.85
CA PHE A 78 13.01 -1.83 16.43
C PHE A 78 13.32 -2.08 17.91
N GLY A 79 12.66 -3.06 18.56
CA GLY A 79 12.81 -3.26 20.01
C GLY A 79 12.15 -2.18 20.86
N LEU A 80 11.30 -1.35 20.27
CA LEU A 80 10.65 -0.26 20.99
C LEU A 80 9.37 -0.73 21.69
N PRO A 81 9.01 -0.10 22.82
CA PRO A 81 7.72 -0.28 23.45
C PRO A 81 6.55 0.07 22.52
N ARG A 82 5.44 -0.67 22.64
CA ARG A 82 4.25 -0.52 21.77
C ARG A 82 3.56 0.86 21.83
N ASN A 83 3.80 1.62 22.91
CA ASN A 83 3.24 2.96 23.10
C ASN A 83 4.06 4.08 22.41
N GLN A 84 5.22 3.77 21.82
CA GLN A 84 6.08 4.76 21.15
C GLN A 84 5.81 4.90 19.64
N GLN A 85 4.54 4.84 19.22
CA GLN A 85 4.13 4.87 17.81
C GLN A 85 4.22 6.24 17.14
N ASP A 86 4.53 7.31 17.88
CA ASP A 86 4.69 8.62 17.25
C ASP A 86 5.80 8.60 16.20
N GLY A 87 5.54 9.24 15.06
CA GLY A 87 6.44 9.27 13.91
C GLY A 87 6.55 7.97 13.10
N PHE A 88 5.80 6.91 13.44
CA PHE A 88 5.74 5.67 12.65
C PHE A 88 4.54 5.67 11.70
N TRP A 89 4.83 5.70 10.41
CA TRP A 89 3.83 5.79 9.34
C TRP A 89 3.82 4.53 8.47
N GLU A 90 2.67 4.21 7.89
CA GLU A 90 2.51 3.18 6.87
C GLU A 90 1.96 3.80 5.59
N LEU A 91 2.63 3.61 4.44
CA LEU A 91 2.03 3.81 3.12
C LEU A 91 1.07 2.65 2.86
N SER A 92 -0.16 2.81 3.34
CA SER A 92 -1.15 1.74 3.41
C SER A 92 -1.84 1.48 2.07
N ARG A 93 -1.98 2.50 1.21
CA ARG A 93 -2.58 2.40 -0.12
C ARG A 93 -1.83 3.29 -1.09
N LEU A 94 -1.60 2.76 -2.29
CA LEU A 94 -1.16 3.49 -3.47
C LEU A 94 -2.06 3.05 -4.62
N VAL A 95 -2.66 4.00 -5.31
CA VAL A 95 -3.42 3.74 -6.53
C VAL A 95 -3.19 4.87 -7.52
N LEU A 96 -3.15 4.52 -8.80
CA LEU A 96 -3.18 5.43 -9.91
C LEU A 96 -4.28 4.99 -10.87
N ASP A 97 -4.90 5.96 -11.52
CA ASP A 97 -5.71 5.70 -12.70
C ASP A 97 -4.84 5.01 -13.76
N PRO A 98 -5.25 3.85 -14.31
CA PRO A 98 -4.46 3.11 -15.29
C PRO A 98 -4.12 3.90 -16.55
N ASP A 99 -5.01 4.78 -17.01
CA ASP A 99 -4.80 5.57 -18.21
C ASP A 99 -3.68 6.61 -17.99
N HIS A 100 -3.60 7.19 -16.79
CA HIS A 100 -2.49 8.09 -16.39
C HIS A 100 -1.20 7.32 -16.10
N GLN A 101 -1.29 6.17 -15.41
CA GLN A 101 -0.13 5.34 -15.09
C GLN A 101 0.58 4.83 -16.36
N GLY A 102 -0.18 4.49 -17.40
CA GLY A 102 0.37 4.05 -18.69
C GLY A 102 0.84 5.21 -19.59
N ALA A 103 0.36 6.42 -19.34
CA ALA A 103 0.69 7.58 -20.18
C ALA A 103 2.04 8.22 -19.83
N GLU A 104 2.45 8.21 -18.56
CA GLU A 104 3.68 8.86 -18.11
C GLU A 104 4.67 7.90 -17.42
N HIS A 105 5.91 7.87 -17.92
CA HIS A 105 6.95 6.99 -17.41
C HIS A 105 7.34 7.36 -15.97
N ASN A 106 7.48 6.35 -15.09
CA ASN A 106 7.84 6.52 -13.68
C ASN A 106 6.87 7.41 -12.87
N LEU A 107 5.62 7.58 -13.31
CA LEU A 107 4.64 8.41 -12.59
C LEU A 107 4.42 7.92 -11.16
N ALA A 108 4.33 6.60 -10.95
CA ALA A 108 4.11 6.01 -9.63
C ALA A 108 5.25 6.33 -8.65
N SER A 109 6.50 6.13 -9.03
CA SER A 109 7.64 6.40 -8.15
C SER A 109 7.84 7.90 -7.91
N TRP A 110 7.61 8.73 -8.92
CA TRP A 110 7.62 10.18 -8.77
C TRP A 110 6.54 10.65 -7.78
N PHE A 111 5.31 10.17 -7.94
CA PHE A 111 4.18 10.53 -7.09
C PHE A 111 4.40 10.08 -5.63
N VAL A 112 4.84 8.84 -5.42
CA VAL A 112 5.17 8.33 -4.09
C VAL A 112 6.28 9.18 -3.44
N SER A 113 7.34 9.51 -4.17
CA SER A 113 8.44 10.32 -3.65
C SER A 113 7.99 11.73 -3.25
N LYS A 114 7.17 12.39 -4.07
CA LYS A 114 6.57 13.69 -3.75
C LYS A 114 5.66 13.62 -2.53
N SER A 115 4.83 12.59 -2.43
CA SER A 115 3.92 12.37 -1.30
C SER A 115 4.67 12.13 0.01
N ILE A 116 5.74 11.33 -0.02
CA ILE A 116 6.62 11.08 1.14
C ILE A 116 7.33 12.37 1.56
N SER A 117 7.79 13.16 0.61
CA SER A 117 8.44 14.46 0.90
C SER A 117 7.46 15.41 1.59
N ALA A 118 6.23 15.52 1.07
CA ALA A 118 5.17 16.32 1.69
C ALA A 118 4.79 15.81 3.09
N LEU A 119 4.75 14.49 3.30
CA LEU A 119 4.51 13.91 4.63
C LEU A 119 5.59 14.31 5.63
N LYS A 120 6.87 14.21 5.24
CA LYS A 120 8.03 14.55 6.08
C LYS A 120 8.11 16.04 6.41
N MET A 121 7.71 16.92 5.50
CA MET A 121 7.68 18.36 5.76
C MET A 121 6.59 18.74 6.78
N ALA A 122 5.46 18.04 6.79
CA ALA A 122 4.30 18.41 7.59
C ALA A 122 4.15 17.61 8.91
N ASN A 123 4.98 16.59 9.15
CA ASN A 123 4.81 15.69 10.30
C ASN A 123 6.17 15.19 10.80
N ASN A 124 6.21 14.80 12.09
CA ASN A 124 7.29 13.96 12.58
C ASN A 124 7.25 12.60 11.85
N VAL A 125 8.35 12.21 11.21
CA VAL A 125 8.48 10.94 10.47
C VAL A 125 9.80 10.28 10.85
N ARG A 126 9.72 9.28 11.71
CA ARG A 126 10.84 8.44 12.14
C ARG A 126 11.03 7.26 11.20
N CYS A 127 9.94 6.63 10.77
CA CYS A 127 9.96 5.52 9.83
C CYS A 127 8.67 5.45 8.99
N ILE A 128 8.81 5.07 7.73
CA ILE A 128 7.70 4.75 6.83
C ILE A 128 7.80 3.28 6.45
N LEU A 129 6.77 2.51 6.78
CA LEU A 129 6.58 1.12 6.38
C LEU A 129 5.72 1.04 5.13
N SER A 130 6.05 0.13 4.22
CA SER A 130 5.14 -0.30 3.18
C SER A 130 5.20 -1.81 3.01
N TYR A 131 4.06 -2.41 2.70
CA TYR A 131 3.95 -3.83 2.36
C TYR A 131 3.60 -3.98 0.88
N ALA A 132 4.21 -4.97 0.24
CA ALA A 132 3.69 -5.52 -1.02
C ALA A 132 3.19 -6.93 -0.78
N ASP A 133 1.89 -7.17 -1.03
CA ASP A 133 1.30 -8.49 -0.90
C ASP A 133 1.75 -9.34 -2.09
N ASP A 134 2.45 -10.43 -1.81
CA ASP A 134 3.16 -11.23 -2.80
C ASP A 134 2.23 -11.89 -3.84
N GLY A 135 0.93 -12.03 -3.50
CA GLY A 135 -0.08 -12.51 -4.42
C GLY A 135 -0.67 -11.45 -5.35
N PHE A 136 -0.27 -10.17 -5.21
CA PHE A 136 -0.77 -9.07 -6.05
C PHE A 136 0.36 -8.28 -6.71
N HIS A 137 1.43 -7.97 -5.99
CA HIS A 137 2.57 -7.24 -6.53
C HIS A 137 3.84 -7.45 -5.70
N LYS A 138 5.01 -7.36 -6.35
CA LYS A 138 6.32 -7.58 -5.70
C LYS A 138 6.94 -6.33 -5.07
N GLY A 139 6.29 -5.17 -5.23
CA GLY A 139 6.73 -3.91 -4.60
C GLY A 139 7.75 -3.09 -5.40
N THR A 140 7.77 -3.22 -6.72
CA THR A 140 8.69 -2.50 -7.64
C THR A 140 8.73 -0.99 -7.38
N VAL A 141 7.56 -0.38 -7.17
CA VAL A 141 7.50 1.07 -6.87
C VAL A 141 8.24 1.44 -5.60
N TYR A 142 8.23 0.59 -4.56
CA TYR A 142 8.91 0.87 -3.29
C TYR A 142 10.42 0.75 -3.45
N ALA A 143 10.89 -0.28 -4.16
CA ALA A 143 12.30 -0.41 -4.52
C ALA A 143 12.82 0.81 -5.31
N ALA A 144 11.97 1.41 -6.15
CA ALA A 144 12.28 2.63 -6.90
C ALA A 144 12.19 3.93 -6.06
N CYS A 145 11.68 3.89 -4.82
CA CYS A 145 11.45 5.07 -3.96
C CYS A 145 12.32 5.09 -2.70
N ASN A 146 13.57 4.61 -2.79
CA ASN A 146 14.53 4.56 -1.67
C ASN A 146 14.07 3.74 -0.45
N PHE A 147 13.08 2.86 -0.60
CA PHE A 147 12.78 1.91 0.46
C PHE A 147 13.84 0.81 0.49
N LYS A 148 14.31 0.50 1.70
CA LYS A 148 15.11 -0.69 1.98
C LYS A 148 14.21 -1.90 2.12
N TYR A 149 14.64 -3.04 1.57
CA TYR A 149 13.87 -4.28 1.58
C TYR A 149 14.33 -5.21 2.70
N TYR A 150 13.38 -5.84 3.40
CA TYR A 150 13.64 -6.66 4.59
C TYR A 150 13.07 -8.08 4.50
N GLY A 151 12.79 -8.56 3.29
CA GLY A 151 12.28 -9.92 3.08
C GLY A 151 10.75 -10.07 3.22
N LEU A 152 10.28 -11.30 3.02
CA LEU A 152 8.88 -11.69 3.17
C LEU A 152 8.48 -11.86 4.64
N SER A 153 7.23 -11.51 4.98
CA SER A 153 6.61 -11.76 6.29
C SER A 153 6.73 -13.22 6.71
N ALA A 154 6.71 -13.49 8.01
CA ALA A 154 6.54 -14.84 8.52
C ALA A 154 5.28 -15.48 7.90
N GLU A 155 5.34 -16.79 7.69
CA GLU A 155 4.20 -17.56 7.21
C GLU A 155 3.09 -17.56 8.26
N LYS A 156 1.86 -17.41 7.79
CA LYS A 156 0.66 -17.40 8.63
C LYS A 156 -0.44 -18.14 7.88
N LYS A 157 -1.44 -18.59 8.63
CA LYS A 157 -2.68 -19.12 8.06
C LYS A 157 -3.85 -18.19 8.38
N ASP A 158 -4.80 -18.11 7.46
CA ASP A 158 -6.10 -17.49 7.66
C ASP A 158 -7.16 -18.56 7.81
N PHE A 159 -8.09 -18.36 8.74
CA PHE A 159 -9.26 -19.22 8.85
C PHE A 159 -10.33 -18.79 7.84
N TRP A 160 -11.00 -19.75 7.23
CA TRP A 160 -12.10 -19.55 6.29
C TRP A 160 -13.32 -20.31 6.78
N PHE A 161 -14.40 -19.60 7.08
CA PHE A 161 -15.66 -20.23 7.47
C PHE A 161 -16.30 -20.90 6.27
N LYS A 162 -16.81 -22.12 6.48
CA LYS A 162 -17.67 -22.78 5.51
C LYS A 162 -19.09 -22.22 5.66
N GLU A 163 -19.64 -21.68 4.59
CA GLU A 163 -21.00 -21.16 4.53
C GLU A 163 -21.98 -22.29 4.16
N ALA A 164 -23.29 -22.06 4.36
CA ALA A 164 -24.32 -23.08 4.14
C ALA A 164 -24.41 -23.54 2.68
N ASP A 165 -24.07 -22.66 1.73
CA ASP A 165 -24.01 -22.94 0.28
C ASP A 165 -22.75 -23.69 -0.15
N GLY A 166 -21.89 -24.06 0.81
CA GLY A 166 -20.60 -24.72 0.55
C GLY A 166 -19.47 -23.76 0.19
N SER A 167 -19.73 -22.46 0.05
CA SER A 167 -18.70 -21.44 -0.18
C SER A 167 -17.86 -21.20 1.07
N PHE A 168 -16.75 -20.48 0.90
CA PHE A 168 -15.86 -20.15 2.01
C PHE A 168 -15.64 -18.64 2.14
N LYS A 169 -15.78 -18.14 3.36
CA LYS A 169 -15.59 -16.73 3.68
C LYS A 169 -14.43 -16.53 4.63
N LYS A 170 -13.48 -15.69 4.22
CA LYS A 170 -12.30 -15.35 5.01
C LYS A 170 -12.69 -14.71 6.35
N HIS A 171 -12.17 -15.27 7.44
CA HIS A 171 -12.29 -14.69 8.77
C HIS A 171 -11.50 -13.38 8.85
N SER A 172 -12.16 -12.31 9.31
CA SER A 172 -11.51 -11.01 9.49
C SER A 172 -11.30 -10.65 10.97
N ARG A 173 -12.29 -10.94 11.83
CA ARG A 173 -12.29 -10.71 13.29
C ARG A 173 -13.26 -11.64 14.01
N GLY A 174 -12.98 -11.92 15.28
CA GLY A 174 -13.84 -12.69 16.18
C GLY A 174 -13.28 -14.08 16.53
N PRO A 175 -14.00 -14.87 17.33
CA PRO A 175 -13.57 -16.23 17.67
C PRO A 175 -13.77 -17.20 16.50
N VAL A 176 -12.85 -18.17 16.38
CA VAL A 176 -12.93 -19.28 15.41
C VAL A 176 -13.26 -20.63 16.05
N LYS A 177 -13.08 -20.76 17.38
CA LYS A 177 -13.28 -22.02 18.11
C LYS A 177 -14.73 -22.52 17.94
N GLY A 178 -14.88 -23.80 17.60
CA GLY A 178 -16.18 -24.45 17.43
C GLY A 178 -16.93 -24.09 16.14
N ARG A 179 -16.31 -23.33 15.22
CA ARG A 179 -16.93 -23.00 13.92
C ARG A 179 -16.42 -23.90 12.81
N CYS A 180 -17.30 -24.25 11.87
CA CYS A 180 -16.94 -25.03 10.69
C CYS A 180 -16.12 -24.16 9.71
N GLY A 181 -15.02 -24.72 9.21
CA GLY A 181 -14.12 -24.03 8.31
C GLY A 181 -12.75 -24.68 8.23
N GLU A 182 -11.82 -24.01 7.57
CA GLU A 182 -10.47 -24.52 7.35
C GLU A 182 -9.40 -23.44 7.43
N TRP A 183 -8.17 -23.86 7.76
CA TRP A 183 -7.00 -23.00 7.79
C TRP A 183 -6.26 -23.05 6.47
N ARG A 184 -6.20 -21.92 5.76
CA ARG A 184 -5.47 -21.78 4.49
C ARG A 184 -4.20 -20.97 4.66
N PRO A 185 -3.11 -21.26 3.94
CA PRO A 185 -1.93 -20.39 3.89
C PRO A 185 -2.32 -18.96 3.50
N ARG A 186 -1.76 -17.98 4.20
CA ARG A 186 -1.89 -16.56 3.88
C ARG A 186 -0.72 -16.14 3.00
N ASN A 187 -1.01 -15.36 1.95
CA ASN A 187 0.02 -14.68 1.17
C ASN A 187 1.01 -13.94 2.08
N ARG A 188 2.28 -14.11 1.80
CA ARG A 188 3.34 -13.39 2.50
C ARG A 188 3.42 -11.97 1.95
N LYS A 189 3.98 -11.06 2.74
CA LYS A 189 4.15 -9.66 2.35
C LYS A 189 5.62 -9.29 2.33
N HIS A 190 6.09 -8.72 1.23
CA HIS A 190 7.39 -8.06 1.18
C HIS A 190 7.38 -6.83 2.09
N ARG A 191 8.45 -6.66 2.87
CA ARG A 191 8.60 -5.55 3.82
C ARG A 191 9.57 -4.51 3.29
N PHE A 192 9.10 -3.27 3.23
CA PHE A 192 9.87 -2.13 2.78
C PHE A 192 9.86 -1.05 3.86
N LEU A 193 11.03 -0.53 4.25
CA LEU A 193 11.13 0.60 5.18
C LEU A 193 11.93 1.75 4.59
N ILE A 194 11.49 2.97 4.88
CA ILE A 194 12.34 4.16 4.92
C ILE A 194 12.55 4.48 6.40
N ILE A 195 13.80 4.53 6.84
CA ILE A 195 14.17 4.88 8.21
C ILE A 195 14.82 6.27 8.15
N ASN A 196 14.17 7.24 8.79
CA ASN A 196 14.56 8.64 8.81
C ASN A 196 15.29 9.00 10.12
N ASP A 197 14.87 8.40 11.22
CA ASP A 197 15.48 8.60 12.53
C ASP A 197 16.75 7.75 12.65
N LYS A 198 17.90 8.41 12.78
CA LYS A 198 19.22 7.77 12.87
C LYS A 198 19.40 6.91 14.13
N ASN A 199 18.57 7.12 15.14
CA ASN A 199 18.60 6.34 16.38
C ASN A 199 17.82 5.02 16.26
N LEU A 200 17.14 4.78 15.14
CA LEU A 200 16.42 3.53 14.90
C LEU A 200 17.32 2.46 14.27
N ALA A 201 17.56 1.39 15.02
CA ALA A 201 18.21 0.18 14.51
C ALA A 201 17.15 -0.88 14.16
N CYS A 202 16.97 -1.16 12.87
CA CYS A 202 16.06 -2.20 12.41
C CYS A 202 16.63 -3.59 12.75
N LYS A 203 15.83 -4.42 13.45
CA LYS A 203 16.16 -5.80 13.79
C LYS A 203 15.99 -6.77 12.63
N TRP A 204 15.28 -6.37 11.57
CA TRP A 204 15.16 -7.19 10.38
C TRP A 204 16.45 -7.10 9.56
N VAL A 205 16.85 -8.23 8.99
CA VAL A 205 18.01 -8.30 8.08
C VAL A 205 17.63 -7.67 6.75
N GLU A 206 18.33 -6.61 6.36
CA GLU A 206 18.20 -5.98 5.05
C GLU A 206 18.60 -6.98 3.96
N LYS A 207 17.83 -7.03 2.87
CA LYS A 207 18.05 -7.91 1.73
C LYS A 207 18.02 -7.12 0.43
N ARG A 208 18.77 -7.56 -0.56
CA ARG A 208 18.64 -7.03 -1.93
C ARG A 208 17.28 -7.43 -2.50
N TRP A 209 16.50 -6.45 -2.96
CA TRP A 209 15.26 -6.71 -3.70
C TRP A 209 15.60 -7.17 -5.11
N ARG A 210 14.99 -8.27 -5.58
CA ARG A 210 15.30 -8.89 -6.89
C ARG A 210 14.18 -8.79 -7.92
N GLY A 211 13.06 -8.15 -7.61
CA GLY A 211 11.99 -7.86 -8.58
C GLY A 211 11.19 -9.04 -9.14
N THR A 212 11.74 -10.25 -9.08
CA THR A 212 11.17 -11.44 -9.71
C THR A 212 11.64 -12.69 -8.96
N GLU A 213 10.69 -13.46 -8.46
CA GLU A 213 10.57 -14.90 -8.73
C GLU A 213 9.21 -15.09 -9.40
#